data_AF-A0A4Q2ZD51-F1
#
_entry.id   AF-A0A4Q2ZD51-F1
#
_cell.length_a   1.000
_cell.length_b   1.000
_cell.length_c   1.000
_cell.angle_alpha   90.00
_cell.angle_beta   90.00
_cell.angle_gamma   90.00
#
_symmetry.space_group_name_H-M   'P 1'
#
loop_
_entity.id
_entity.type
_entity.pdbx_description
1 polymer ?
#
loop_
_entity_poly.entity_id
_entity_poly.type
_entity_poly.pdbx_seq_one_letter_code
_entity_poly.pdbx_strand_id
1 'polypeptide(L)'
;RGVGIRWRHCRKAWRSSATGRPLKIATLSCNDATGFPHHDLVENVRAQAPDFITFLGDQIYENIGGYSLIYDHRSGDRPVLSYLRKYAMHGWTWRDILRDTPSITIPDDHDVFHGNLWGAGGEPANTSKGYGSTAQDGGGYKMSVEFVNAVHRTQTGNLPDPADPSPCRSGISVYFTRHAWGPLDFLIMADRQFKSAPKVALPEAKIENGWAQSIAWDAKTATPEGEVQLLGSRQEAWLTRWAKSPAKGTKFRIALSQAPFCAPQTLPANVQSDSEVPNLPVLKPGDYAADDEPKADYDTNGWPQAPRMKALELLAEAHAVHLTGDQHLGSTGQYGLKAWGDGSWWISSPATANIWPRRWMPSEEGKNRRSGAPKWTGDFADAFGNHMTIHAVANPQDIDREPARLFDRAVGYTITTWDPASGKVRLENWPYWASPAKSAPDNQPYPGWPVTIDPASGKRID
;
A
#
# COMPACT_ATOMS: atom_id res chain seq x y z
N ARG A 1 -19.65 9.78 34.24
CA ARG A 1 -19.97 8.34 34.12
C ARG A 1 -19.74 7.95 32.66
N GLY A 2 -18.50 7.61 32.31
CA GLY A 2 -18.13 7.32 30.92
C GLY A 2 -18.63 5.94 30.52
N VAL A 3 -19.46 5.88 29.48
CA VAL A 3 -19.83 4.63 28.82
C VAL A 3 -18.63 4.22 27.99
N GLY A 4 -17.67 3.54 28.62
CA GLY A 4 -16.60 2.86 27.91
C GLY A 4 -17.21 1.70 27.15
N ILE A 5 -17.35 1.82 25.83
CA ILE A 5 -17.58 0.67 24.95
C ILE A 5 -16.30 -0.18 25.00
N ARG A 6 -16.20 -1.05 26.00
CA ARG A 6 -15.31 -2.20 25.93
C ARG A 6 -15.89 -3.11 24.85
N TRP A 7 -15.38 -3.00 23.63
CA TRP A 7 -15.34 -4.15 22.75
C TRP A 7 -14.67 -5.28 23.55
N ARG A 8 -15.47 -6.23 24.05
CA ARG A 8 -14.94 -7.46 24.62
C ARG A 8 -13.98 -7.99 23.57
N HIS A 9 -12.72 -8.21 23.97
CA HIS A 9 -11.77 -8.97 23.18
C HIS A 9 -12.51 -10.23 22.69
N CYS A 10 -12.88 -10.25 21.42
CA CYS A 10 -13.15 -11.49 20.75
C CYS A 10 -11.80 -12.19 20.69
N ARG A 11 -11.49 -12.99 21.71
CA ARG A 11 -10.67 -14.19 21.52
C ARG A 11 -11.46 -15.18 20.63
N LYS A 12 -12.00 -14.71 19.50
CA LYS A 12 -12.54 -15.60 18.48
C LYS A 12 -11.31 -16.14 17.77
N ALA A 13 -11.04 -17.41 17.99
CA ALA A 13 -10.09 -18.15 17.18
C ALA A 13 -10.40 -17.83 15.71
N TRP A 14 -9.40 -17.34 15.00
CA TRP A 14 -9.45 -17.21 13.56
C TRP A 14 -9.93 -18.54 12.97
N ARG A 15 -10.83 -18.48 11.97
CA ARG A 15 -11.25 -19.69 11.28
C ARG A 15 -10.00 -20.43 10.81
N SER A 16 -9.94 -21.75 11.01
CA SER A 16 -8.82 -22.55 10.54
C SER A 16 -8.68 -22.42 9.03
N SER A 17 -7.45 -22.32 8.54
CA SER A 17 -7.15 -22.33 7.11
C SER A 17 -7.68 -23.60 6.44
N ALA A 18 -8.13 -23.49 5.19
CA ALA A 18 -8.39 -24.66 4.39
C ALA A 18 -7.10 -25.47 4.18
N THR A 19 -7.23 -26.79 4.08
CA THR A 19 -6.11 -27.71 3.90
C THR A 19 -6.23 -28.44 2.57
N GLY A 20 -5.10 -28.75 1.93
CA GLY A 20 -5.06 -29.59 0.73
C GLY A 20 -5.55 -28.93 -0.57
N ARG A 21 -5.71 -27.60 -0.59
CA ARG A 21 -6.03 -26.83 -1.80
C ARG A 21 -5.30 -25.48 -1.81
N PRO A 22 -5.23 -24.80 -2.97
CA PRO A 22 -4.76 -23.42 -3.02
C PRO A 22 -5.61 -22.48 -2.15
N LEU A 23 -4.96 -21.48 -1.56
CA LEU A 23 -5.58 -20.44 -0.74
C LEU A 23 -5.63 -19.13 -1.53
N LYS A 24 -6.75 -18.40 -1.45
CA LYS A 24 -6.90 -17.10 -2.09
C LYS A 24 -6.92 -15.96 -1.08
N ILE A 25 -6.15 -14.92 -1.33
CA ILE A 25 -6.19 -13.68 -0.56
C ILE A 25 -6.73 -12.57 -1.46
N ALA A 26 -7.76 -11.86 -0.99
CA ALA A 26 -8.16 -10.59 -1.58
C ALA A 26 -7.45 -9.45 -0.88
N THR A 27 -6.83 -8.56 -1.63
CA THR A 27 -6.11 -7.39 -1.08
C THR A 27 -6.72 -6.12 -1.64
N LEU A 28 -6.99 -5.18 -0.75
CA LEU A 28 -7.64 -3.90 -1.03
C LEU A 28 -6.93 -2.76 -0.29
N SER A 29 -7.03 -1.56 -0.84
CA SER A 29 -6.59 -0.32 -0.23
C SER A 29 -7.31 0.87 -0.88
N CYS A 30 -7.10 2.07 -0.34
CA CYS A 30 -7.42 3.34 -1.01
C CYS A 30 -8.88 3.46 -1.45
N ASN A 31 -9.75 3.81 -0.49
CA ASN A 31 -11.17 4.00 -0.73
C ASN A 31 -11.64 5.44 -0.50
N ASP A 32 -11.74 6.24 -1.56
CA ASP A 32 -12.27 7.60 -1.51
C ASP A 32 -13.82 7.70 -1.38
N ALA A 33 -14.52 6.57 -1.25
CA ALA A 33 -15.97 6.38 -1.27
C ALA A 33 -16.70 6.68 -2.59
N THR A 34 -16.00 6.94 -3.70
CA THR A 34 -16.65 6.98 -5.02
C THR A 34 -17.26 5.61 -5.32
N GLY A 35 -18.58 5.56 -5.47
CA GLY A 35 -19.31 4.31 -5.65
C GLY A 35 -19.74 3.61 -4.35
N PHE A 36 -19.61 4.26 -3.19
CA PHE A 36 -20.16 3.78 -1.92
C PHE A 36 -21.66 3.41 -2.08
N PRO A 37 -22.12 2.25 -1.56
CA PRO A 37 -21.46 1.34 -0.63
C PRO A 37 -20.59 0.26 -1.28
N HIS A 38 -20.22 0.39 -2.55
CA HIS A 38 -19.43 -0.54 -3.34
C HIS A 38 -20.06 -1.93 -3.52
N HIS A 39 -21.39 -1.99 -3.68
CA HIS A 39 -22.12 -3.25 -3.77
C HIS A 39 -21.55 -4.19 -4.85
N ASP A 40 -21.38 -3.68 -6.08
CA ASP A 40 -20.87 -4.50 -7.20
C ASP A 40 -19.46 -5.00 -6.97
N LEU A 41 -18.57 -4.17 -6.42
CA LEU A 41 -17.21 -4.58 -6.07
C LEU A 41 -17.22 -5.67 -4.99
N VAL A 42 -18.01 -5.49 -3.93
CA VAL A 42 -18.08 -6.48 -2.83
C VAL A 42 -18.58 -7.82 -3.36
N GLU A 43 -19.56 -7.84 -4.26
CA GLU A 43 -20.03 -9.07 -4.90
C GLU A 43 -18.98 -9.67 -5.85
N ASN A 44 -18.22 -8.84 -6.58
CA ASN A 44 -17.11 -9.29 -7.40
C ASN A 44 -15.98 -9.92 -6.57
N VAL A 45 -15.61 -9.31 -5.44
CA VAL A 45 -14.65 -9.89 -4.49
C VAL A 45 -15.20 -11.16 -3.88
N ARG A 46 -16.48 -11.21 -3.52
CA ARG A 46 -17.14 -12.44 -3.01
C ARG A 46 -17.09 -13.57 -4.03
N ALA A 47 -17.30 -13.27 -5.32
CA ALA A 47 -17.24 -14.24 -6.41
C ALA A 47 -15.85 -14.87 -6.60
N GLN A 48 -14.79 -14.24 -6.09
CA GLN A 48 -13.45 -14.83 -6.06
C GLN A 48 -13.32 -15.96 -5.03
N ALA A 49 -14.23 -15.99 -4.05
CA ALA A 49 -14.21 -16.85 -2.87
C ALA A 49 -12.89 -16.75 -2.08
N PRO A 50 -12.51 -15.55 -1.58
CA PRO A 50 -11.27 -15.39 -0.84
C PRO A 50 -11.33 -16.14 0.49
N ASP A 51 -10.21 -16.76 0.83
CA ASP A 51 -9.96 -17.43 2.11
C ASP A 51 -9.54 -16.45 3.20
N PHE A 52 -8.95 -15.32 2.79
CA PHE A 52 -8.43 -14.28 3.65
C PHE A 52 -8.55 -12.92 2.94
N ILE A 53 -8.72 -11.83 3.69
CA ILE A 53 -8.78 -10.47 3.15
C ILE A 53 -7.71 -9.60 3.81
N THR A 54 -7.06 -8.72 3.05
CA THR A 54 -6.11 -7.75 3.59
C THR A 54 -6.49 -6.34 3.16
N PHE A 55 -6.55 -5.41 4.11
CA PHE A 55 -6.72 -3.98 3.87
C PHE A 55 -5.42 -3.25 4.23
N LEU A 56 -4.76 -2.68 3.23
CA LEU A 56 -3.36 -2.22 3.35
C LEU A 56 -3.22 -0.70 3.43
N GLY A 57 -4.19 -0.03 4.06
CA GLY A 57 -4.19 1.43 4.16
C GLY A 57 -5.41 2.09 3.54
N ASP A 58 -5.59 3.35 3.86
CA ASP A 58 -6.59 4.26 3.32
C ASP A 58 -7.99 3.66 3.30
N GLN A 59 -8.41 3.08 4.43
CA GLN A 59 -9.78 2.62 4.55
C GLN A 59 -10.76 3.79 4.58
N ILE A 60 -10.29 4.98 4.93
CA ILE A 60 -10.99 6.24 4.84
C ILE A 60 -10.08 7.33 4.25
N TYR A 61 -10.70 8.34 3.64
CA TYR A 61 -10.08 9.64 3.39
C TYR A 61 -10.69 10.70 4.29
N GLU A 62 -9.98 11.82 4.45
CA GLU A 62 -10.35 12.90 5.35
C GLU A 62 -11.77 13.44 5.12
N ASN A 63 -12.19 13.51 3.87
CA ASN A 63 -13.47 14.09 3.46
C ASN A 63 -14.55 13.03 3.16
N ILE A 64 -14.29 11.75 3.44
CA ILE A 64 -15.21 10.66 3.12
C ILE A 64 -16.59 10.89 3.78
N GLY A 65 -17.66 10.58 3.04
CA GLY A 65 -19.04 10.76 3.49
C GLY A 65 -19.51 12.21 3.63
N GLY A 66 -18.73 13.19 3.14
CA GLY A 66 -19.04 14.62 3.26
C GLY A 66 -18.87 15.17 4.68
N TYR A 67 -18.28 14.39 5.59
CA TYR A 67 -18.02 14.80 6.96
C TYR A 67 -16.82 15.74 7.03
N SER A 68 -17.01 16.90 7.65
CA SER A 68 -15.90 17.83 7.90
C SER A 68 -14.79 17.21 8.76
N LEU A 69 -13.58 17.71 8.57
CA LEU A 69 -12.42 17.37 9.38
C LEU A 69 -12.43 18.11 10.70
N ILE A 70 -12.04 17.40 11.76
CA ILE A 70 -11.80 17.99 13.07
C ILE A 70 -10.38 17.61 13.45
N TYR A 71 -9.47 18.56 13.24
CA TYR A 71 -8.08 18.44 13.67
C TYR A 71 -7.95 18.88 15.12
N ASP A 72 -7.25 18.08 15.94
CA ASP A 72 -6.89 18.45 17.30
C ASP A 72 -5.66 17.68 17.77
N HIS A 73 -4.62 18.41 18.17
CA HIS A 73 -3.46 17.85 18.87
C HIS A 73 -3.70 17.64 20.36
N ARG A 74 -4.77 18.20 20.92
CA ARG A 74 -5.18 17.97 22.30
C ARG A 74 -6.08 16.74 22.37
N SER A 75 -6.09 16.10 23.53
CA SER A 75 -7.02 15.01 23.82
C SER A 75 -8.47 15.50 23.79
N GLY A 76 -9.35 14.68 23.21
CA GLY A 76 -10.76 15.00 23.10
C GLY A 76 -11.52 14.05 22.18
N ASP A 77 -12.81 13.87 22.46
CA ASP A 77 -13.65 12.88 21.77
C ASP A 77 -14.03 13.32 20.35
N ARG A 78 -13.99 14.61 20.01
CA ARG A 78 -14.53 15.12 18.73
C ARG A 78 -13.78 14.59 17.50
N PRO A 79 -12.43 14.65 17.43
CA PRO A 79 -11.69 14.02 16.34
C PRO A 79 -11.97 12.51 16.26
N VAL A 80 -11.97 11.81 17.40
CA VAL A 80 -12.22 10.36 17.45
C VAL A 80 -13.62 10.04 16.92
N LEU A 81 -14.65 10.80 17.30
CA LEU A 81 -16.01 10.64 16.78
C LEU A 81 -16.11 10.97 15.28
N SER A 82 -15.37 11.97 14.78
CA SER A 82 -15.27 12.25 13.34
C SER A 82 -14.69 11.05 12.59
N TYR A 83 -13.58 10.49 13.09
CA TYR A 83 -12.96 9.28 12.57
C TYR A 83 -13.91 8.06 12.61
N LEU A 84 -14.52 7.76 13.76
CA LEU A 84 -15.35 6.56 13.92
C LEU A 84 -16.56 6.55 12.97
N ARG A 85 -17.14 7.72 12.67
CA ARG A 85 -18.23 7.84 11.68
C ARG A 85 -17.77 7.48 10.26
N LYS A 86 -16.55 7.90 9.89
CA LYS A 86 -15.92 7.56 8.61
C LYS A 86 -15.59 6.07 8.56
N TYR A 87 -14.96 5.56 9.61
CA TYR A 87 -14.59 4.15 9.70
C TYR A 87 -15.81 3.20 9.73
N ALA A 88 -16.97 3.66 10.23
CA ALA A 88 -18.21 2.91 10.14
C ALA A 88 -18.65 2.67 8.68
N MET A 89 -18.29 3.54 7.72
CA MET A 89 -18.57 3.32 6.29
C MET A 89 -17.74 2.15 5.75
N HIS A 90 -16.47 2.02 6.14
CA HIS A 90 -15.64 0.86 5.81
C HIS A 90 -16.29 -0.44 6.33
N GLY A 91 -16.70 -0.44 7.60
CA GLY A 91 -17.46 -1.55 8.18
C GLY A 91 -18.75 -1.83 7.43
N TRP A 92 -19.51 -0.80 7.01
CA TRP A 92 -20.73 -0.95 6.23
C TRP A 92 -20.46 -1.69 4.92
N THR A 93 -19.47 -1.26 4.14
CA THR A 93 -19.14 -1.86 2.84
C THR A 93 -18.79 -3.34 2.97
N TRP A 94 -17.95 -3.71 3.93
CA TRP A 94 -17.36 -5.05 3.98
C TRP A 94 -18.03 -6.02 4.97
N ARG A 95 -19.02 -5.58 5.76
CA ARG A 95 -19.65 -6.38 6.85
C ARG A 95 -20.07 -7.80 6.46
N ASP A 96 -20.56 -7.99 5.22
CA ASP A 96 -21.19 -9.24 4.82
C ASP A 96 -20.17 -10.27 4.36
N ILE A 97 -18.97 -9.86 3.91
CA ILE A 97 -17.88 -10.78 3.61
C ILE A 97 -16.98 -11.00 4.84
N LEU A 98 -16.76 -9.95 5.64
CA LEU A 98 -15.98 -10.02 6.88
C LEU A 98 -16.66 -10.77 8.02
N ARG A 99 -17.95 -11.11 7.86
CA ARG A 99 -18.66 -11.99 8.80
C ARG A 99 -18.02 -13.37 8.86
N ASP A 100 -17.59 -13.89 7.71
CA ASP A 100 -17.21 -15.30 7.54
C ASP A 100 -15.79 -15.48 6.97
N THR A 101 -15.16 -14.40 6.50
CA THR A 101 -13.79 -14.40 5.98
C THR A 101 -12.85 -13.62 6.91
N PRO A 102 -11.77 -14.25 7.42
CA PRO A 102 -10.79 -13.57 8.24
C PRO A 102 -10.09 -12.43 7.48
N SER A 103 -9.71 -11.36 8.18
CA SER A 103 -9.01 -10.23 7.56
C SER A 103 -7.88 -9.62 8.39
N ILE A 104 -6.84 -9.10 7.75
CA ILE A 104 -5.85 -8.18 8.33
C ILE A 104 -6.17 -6.76 7.86
N THR A 105 -6.08 -5.78 8.75
CA THR A 105 -6.21 -4.37 8.42
C THR A 105 -5.05 -3.60 9.05
N ILE A 106 -4.46 -2.68 8.29
CA ILE A 106 -3.43 -1.75 8.77
C ILE A 106 -3.76 -0.32 8.34
N PRO A 107 -3.46 0.69 9.17
CA PRO A 107 -3.66 2.09 8.84
C PRO A 107 -2.58 2.60 7.89
N ASP A 108 -2.95 3.59 7.09
CA ASP A 108 -2.02 4.44 6.34
C ASP A 108 -2.18 5.91 6.74
N ASP A 109 -1.64 6.83 5.96
CA ASP A 109 -1.66 8.27 6.19
C ASP A 109 -3.08 8.86 6.30
N HIS A 110 -3.98 8.57 5.36
CA HIS A 110 -5.32 9.16 5.35
C HIS A 110 -6.18 8.68 6.52
N ASP A 111 -5.92 7.47 7.04
CA ASP A 111 -6.58 6.93 8.23
C ASP A 111 -6.28 7.76 9.49
N VAL A 112 -5.12 8.44 9.54
CA VAL A 112 -4.73 9.35 10.62
C VAL A 112 -4.84 10.84 10.26
N PHE A 113 -5.59 11.15 9.19
CA PHE A 113 -5.81 12.50 8.65
C PHE A 113 -4.54 13.20 8.17
N HIS A 114 -3.67 12.45 7.51
CA HIS A 114 -2.54 12.93 6.73
C HIS A 114 -2.80 12.69 5.23
N GLY A 115 -2.33 13.62 4.39
CA GLY A 115 -2.25 13.36 2.95
C GLY A 115 -0.99 12.59 2.54
N ASN A 116 0.05 12.63 3.39
CA ASN A 116 1.26 11.82 3.35
C ASN A 116 1.78 11.67 4.79
N LEU A 117 2.30 10.51 5.18
CA LEU A 117 2.77 10.28 6.56
C LEU A 117 4.24 9.87 6.64
N TRP A 118 5.06 10.77 7.15
CA TRP A 118 6.37 10.46 7.70
C TRP A 118 6.28 10.45 9.22
N GLY A 119 5.94 9.30 9.80
CA GLY A 119 5.57 9.18 11.21
C GLY A 119 6.68 9.51 12.20
N ALA A 120 7.94 9.59 11.76
CA ALA A 120 9.09 10.05 12.55
C ALA A 120 9.19 9.37 13.93
N GLY A 121 8.85 8.08 14.01
CA GLY A 121 8.88 7.32 15.26
C GLY A 121 7.80 7.71 16.27
N GLY A 122 6.71 8.34 15.81
CA GLY A 122 5.60 8.77 16.65
C GLY A 122 5.73 10.18 17.23
N GLU A 123 6.67 11.00 16.77
CA GLU A 123 6.81 12.38 17.22
C GLU A 123 5.57 13.22 16.84
N PRO A 124 5.25 14.31 17.57
CA PRO A 124 4.20 15.23 17.17
C PRO A 124 4.67 16.14 16.04
N ALA A 125 3.83 16.30 15.02
CA ALA A 125 4.08 17.28 13.96
C ALA A 125 4.00 18.72 14.49
N ASN A 126 4.79 19.62 13.91
CA ASN A 126 4.70 21.05 14.23
C ASN A 126 3.51 21.71 13.51
N THR A 127 2.44 21.96 14.25
CA THR A 127 1.19 22.58 13.76
C THR A 127 1.01 24.04 14.15
N SER A 128 2.08 24.73 14.53
CA SER A 128 2.05 26.17 14.82
C SER A 128 1.50 27.03 13.67
N LYS A 129 1.59 26.52 12.42
CA LYS A 129 1.05 27.14 11.20
C LYS A 129 -0.20 26.43 10.64
N GLY A 130 -0.89 25.65 11.46
CA GLY A 130 -2.04 24.84 11.06
C GLY A 130 -1.69 23.39 10.69
N TYR A 131 -2.66 22.67 10.12
CA TYR A 131 -2.63 21.21 9.89
C TYR A 131 -2.40 20.81 8.42
N GLY A 132 -1.97 21.75 7.58
CA GLY A 132 -1.71 21.52 6.15
C GLY A 132 -0.36 20.83 5.87
N SER A 133 0.03 20.81 4.60
CA SER A 133 1.27 20.17 4.11
C SER A 133 2.53 20.60 4.86
N THR A 134 2.60 21.86 5.32
CA THR A 134 3.76 22.33 6.11
C THR A 134 3.96 21.54 7.40
N ALA A 135 2.88 21.17 8.11
CA ALA A 135 2.99 20.36 9.33
C ALA A 135 3.32 18.90 8.99
N GLN A 136 2.72 18.40 7.91
CA GLN A 136 2.92 17.05 7.41
C GLN A 136 4.38 16.78 7.00
N ASP A 137 4.94 17.62 6.14
CA ASP A 137 6.30 17.46 5.63
C ASP A 137 7.36 17.60 6.73
N GLY A 138 7.03 18.25 7.84
CA GLY A 138 7.91 18.35 9.02
C GLY A 138 8.11 17.01 9.74
N GLY A 139 7.31 16.00 9.41
CA GLY A 139 7.30 14.70 10.08
C GLY A 139 6.48 14.67 11.37
N GLY A 140 6.17 13.47 11.81
CA GLY A 140 5.34 13.21 12.98
C GLY A 140 3.84 13.25 12.67
N TYR A 141 3.04 13.10 13.73
CA TYR A 141 1.58 13.03 13.64
C TYR A 141 0.95 14.38 13.93
N LYS A 142 0.02 14.83 13.07
CA LYS A 142 -0.81 16.04 13.20
C LYS A 142 -1.93 15.90 14.23
N MET A 143 -2.23 14.68 14.67
CA MET A 143 -3.32 14.37 15.58
C MET A 143 -2.79 13.97 16.95
N SER A 144 -3.61 14.09 17.98
CA SER A 144 -3.25 13.67 19.33
C SER A 144 -2.93 12.16 19.41
N VAL A 145 -2.10 11.80 20.39
CA VAL A 145 -1.75 10.39 20.69
C VAL A 145 -3.00 9.54 20.93
N GLU A 146 -4.00 10.10 21.60
CA GLU A 146 -5.29 9.44 21.85
C GLU A 146 -6.02 9.11 20.54
N PHE A 147 -6.05 10.05 19.59
CA PHE A 147 -6.65 9.83 18.29
C PHE A 147 -5.93 8.73 17.50
N VAL A 148 -4.60 8.81 17.39
CA VAL A 148 -3.80 7.81 16.66
C VAL A 148 -3.98 6.42 17.29
N ASN A 149 -4.01 6.35 18.62
CA ASN A 149 -4.26 5.09 19.33
C ASN A 149 -5.68 4.57 19.13
N ALA A 150 -6.68 5.45 18.93
CA ALA A 150 -8.03 5.03 18.55
C ALA A 150 -8.03 4.40 17.16
N VAL A 151 -7.34 5.00 16.18
CA VAL A 151 -7.16 4.45 14.82
C VAL A 151 -6.47 3.08 14.87
N HIS A 152 -5.35 2.97 15.57
CA HIS A 152 -4.65 1.69 15.75
C HIS A 152 -5.58 0.65 16.38
N ARG A 153 -6.32 1.01 17.44
CA ARG A 153 -7.23 0.07 18.11
C ARG A 153 -8.34 -0.46 17.19
N THR A 154 -8.91 0.39 16.34
CA THR A 154 -10.01 -0.02 15.45
C THR A 154 -9.52 -0.78 14.23
N GLN A 155 -8.36 -0.41 13.68
CA GLN A 155 -7.85 -1.01 12.45
C GLN A 155 -6.92 -2.20 12.68
N THR A 156 -6.17 -2.23 13.79
CA THR A 156 -5.22 -3.33 14.08
C THR A 156 -5.61 -4.18 15.29
N GLY A 157 -6.77 -3.91 15.90
CA GLY A 157 -7.21 -4.58 17.13
C GLY A 157 -7.52 -6.08 16.99
N ASN A 158 -7.55 -6.60 15.76
CA ASN A 158 -7.68 -8.03 15.47
C ASN A 158 -6.33 -8.72 15.22
N LEU A 159 -5.24 -7.97 15.07
CA LEU A 159 -3.90 -8.54 14.86
C LEU A 159 -3.39 -9.25 16.12
N PRO A 160 -2.45 -10.21 15.97
CA PRO A 160 -1.66 -10.68 17.10
C PRO A 160 -0.97 -9.53 17.83
N ASP A 161 -0.60 -9.74 19.10
CA ASP A 161 0.14 -8.74 19.85
C ASP A 161 1.39 -8.27 19.08
N PRO A 162 1.77 -6.98 19.17
CA PRO A 162 2.94 -6.46 18.47
C PRO A 162 4.19 -7.24 18.86
N ALA A 163 5.10 -7.44 17.90
CA ALA A 163 6.35 -8.16 18.16
C ALA A 163 7.25 -7.44 19.18
N ASP A 164 7.09 -6.12 19.30
CA ASP A 164 7.56 -5.32 20.42
C ASP A 164 6.44 -4.33 20.80
N PRO A 165 5.72 -4.56 21.92
CA PRO A 165 4.52 -3.78 22.26
C PRO A 165 4.83 -2.43 22.94
N SER A 166 6.11 -2.08 23.12
CA SER A 166 6.47 -0.80 23.76
C SER A 166 5.94 0.37 22.91
N PRO A 167 5.22 1.35 23.47
CA PRO A 167 4.76 2.49 22.69
C PRO A 167 5.97 3.33 22.22
N CYS A 168 5.74 4.16 21.21
CA CYS A 168 6.64 5.26 20.87
C CYS A 168 6.83 6.19 22.08
N ARG A 169 7.89 7.01 22.08
CA ARG A 169 8.18 7.94 23.19
C ARG A 169 7.00 8.88 23.51
N SER A 170 6.24 9.25 22.49
CA SER A 170 5.02 10.06 22.61
C SER A 170 3.84 9.35 23.27
N GLY A 171 3.87 8.01 23.37
CA GLY A 171 2.75 7.18 23.82
C GLY A 171 1.89 6.59 22.69
N ILE A 172 2.23 6.86 21.43
CA ILE A 172 1.57 6.21 20.27
C ILE A 172 1.87 4.70 20.30
N SER A 173 0.85 3.88 20.12
CA SER A 173 0.96 2.42 20.12
C SER A 173 1.63 1.91 18.85
N VAL A 174 2.17 0.70 18.90
CA VAL A 174 2.84 0.04 17.78
C VAL A 174 2.04 -1.21 17.39
N TYR A 175 2.06 -1.60 16.12
CA TYR A 175 1.27 -2.75 15.64
C TYR A 175 2.04 -3.76 14.76
N PHE A 176 3.32 -3.53 14.41
CA PHE A 176 4.05 -4.48 13.58
C PHE A 176 4.17 -5.85 14.28
N THR A 177 3.85 -6.91 13.55
CA THR A 177 3.78 -8.27 14.11
C THR A 177 3.78 -9.33 13.01
N ARG A 178 3.71 -10.60 13.41
CA ARG A 178 3.49 -11.72 12.51
C ARG A 178 2.11 -12.33 12.69
N HIS A 179 1.56 -12.89 11.62
CA HIS A 179 0.40 -13.79 11.71
C HIS A 179 0.68 -15.06 10.91
N ALA A 180 0.70 -16.22 11.57
CA ALA A 180 0.81 -17.51 10.90
C ALA A 180 -0.58 -18.14 10.77
N TRP A 181 -0.97 -18.48 9.54
CA TRP A 181 -2.29 -19.02 9.22
C TRP A 181 -2.20 -20.12 8.17
N GLY A 182 -2.24 -21.38 8.63
CA GLY A 182 -2.07 -22.53 7.75
C GLY A 182 -0.70 -22.54 7.08
N PRO A 183 -0.61 -22.62 5.73
CA PRO A 183 0.65 -22.55 5.01
C PRO A 183 1.18 -21.11 4.85
N LEU A 184 0.49 -20.08 5.34
CA LEU A 184 0.86 -18.67 5.15
C LEU A 184 1.51 -18.09 6.42
N ASP A 185 2.62 -17.37 6.26
CA ASP A 185 3.30 -16.62 7.31
C ASP A 185 3.36 -15.14 6.90
N PHE A 186 2.50 -14.33 7.52
CA PHE A 186 2.39 -12.90 7.26
C PHE A 186 3.35 -12.12 8.15
N LEU A 187 4.18 -11.28 7.53
CA LEU A 187 4.89 -10.15 8.12
C LEU A 187 4.00 -8.90 7.97
N ILE A 188 3.59 -8.31 9.08
CA ILE A 188 2.77 -7.10 9.09
C ILE A 188 3.68 -5.92 9.49
N MET A 189 3.91 -5.01 8.56
CA MET A 189 4.78 -3.84 8.74
C MET A 189 3.99 -2.58 9.08
N ALA A 190 4.66 -1.64 9.73
CA ALA A 190 4.20 -0.29 9.99
C ALA A 190 5.17 0.69 9.30
N ASP A 191 5.13 0.74 7.96
CA ASP A 191 6.17 1.41 7.17
C ASP A 191 6.07 2.94 7.21
N ARG A 192 4.88 3.50 7.50
CA ARG A 192 4.68 4.94 7.76
C ARG A 192 5.16 5.39 9.13
N GLN A 193 4.98 4.55 10.16
CA GLN A 193 5.08 4.94 11.57
C GLN A 193 6.47 5.46 11.96
N PHE A 194 7.52 4.90 11.36
CA PHE A 194 8.92 5.20 11.70
C PHE A 194 9.65 5.97 10.61
N LYS A 195 9.00 6.20 9.46
CA LYS A 195 9.63 6.81 8.30
C LYS A 195 10.08 8.24 8.60
N SER A 196 11.31 8.55 8.25
CA SER A 196 11.88 9.89 8.37
C SER A 196 11.29 10.84 7.33
N ALA A 197 11.05 12.08 7.75
CA ALA A 197 10.54 13.12 6.87
C ALA A 197 11.64 13.66 5.95
N PRO A 198 11.45 13.66 4.62
CA PRO A 198 12.46 14.09 3.66
C PRO A 198 12.78 15.57 3.80
N LYS A 199 11.81 16.43 4.17
CA LYS A 199 12.04 17.87 4.34
C LYS A 199 13.10 18.21 5.38
N VAL A 200 13.16 17.41 6.44
CA VAL A 200 14.14 17.58 7.53
C VAL A 200 15.50 17.05 7.10
N ALA A 201 15.52 15.89 6.43
CA ALA A 201 16.77 15.24 6.02
C ALA A 201 17.38 15.83 4.74
N LEU A 202 16.61 16.56 3.93
CA LEU A 202 17.00 17.05 2.60
C LEU A 202 16.54 18.52 2.43
N PRO A 203 17.10 19.48 3.19
CA PRO A 203 16.64 20.87 3.15
C PRO A 203 16.81 21.52 1.77
N GLU A 204 17.84 21.14 1.01
CA GLU A 204 18.10 21.64 -0.35
C GLU A 204 17.06 21.21 -1.39
N ALA A 205 16.35 20.10 -1.14
CA ALA A 205 15.27 19.62 -2.01
C ALA A 205 14.04 20.54 -1.98
N LYS A 206 13.90 21.33 -0.91
CA LYS A 206 12.74 22.20 -0.65
C LYS A 206 11.42 21.42 -0.76
N ILE A 207 11.34 20.30 -0.06
CA ILE A 207 10.18 19.40 -0.13
C ILE A 207 8.88 20.15 0.21
N GLU A 208 7.90 20.00 -0.69
CA GLU A 208 6.50 20.37 -0.50
C GLU A 208 5.60 19.17 -0.84
N ASN A 209 4.79 18.73 0.11
CA ASN A 209 3.90 17.57 -0.01
C ASN A 209 4.62 16.28 -0.46
N GLY A 210 5.89 16.09 -0.05
CA GLY A 210 6.69 14.95 -0.48
C GLY A 210 7.37 15.09 -1.85
N TRP A 211 7.23 16.25 -2.51
CA TRP A 211 7.83 16.53 -3.82
C TRP A 211 8.94 17.56 -3.71
N ALA A 212 10.10 17.27 -4.30
CA ALA A 212 11.19 18.24 -4.39
C ALA A 212 10.82 19.39 -5.35
N GLN A 213 10.98 20.62 -4.88
CA GLN A 213 10.69 21.84 -5.65
C GLN A 213 11.94 22.50 -6.24
N SER A 214 13.13 22.02 -5.84
CA SER A 214 14.39 22.53 -6.36
C SER A 214 14.68 21.92 -7.73
N ILE A 215 14.78 22.75 -8.77
CA ILE A 215 15.06 22.32 -10.16
C ILE A 215 16.42 21.61 -10.29
N ALA A 216 17.39 21.99 -9.45
CA ALA A 216 18.73 21.38 -9.45
C ALA A 216 18.79 20.06 -8.66
N TRP A 217 17.67 19.61 -8.08
CA TRP A 217 17.64 18.45 -7.21
C TRP A 217 17.68 17.14 -8.01
N ASP A 218 18.60 16.26 -7.62
CA ASP A 218 18.67 14.90 -8.13
C ASP A 218 18.46 13.89 -7.00
N ALA A 219 17.27 13.27 -6.97
CA ALA A 219 16.90 12.29 -5.96
C ALA A 219 17.76 11.00 -6.02
N LYS A 220 18.44 10.72 -7.15
CA LYS A 220 19.29 9.53 -7.33
C LYS A 220 20.61 9.63 -6.57
N THR A 221 21.13 10.85 -6.45
CA THR A 221 22.44 11.12 -5.83
C THR A 221 22.32 11.84 -4.48
N ALA A 222 21.10 12.19 -4.09
CA ALA A 222 20.79 12.82 -2.81
C ALA A 222 21.32 12.01 -1.62
N THR A 223 22.03 12.70 -0.73
CA THR A 223 22.47 12.16 0.57
C THR A 223 21.74 12.88 1.68
N PRO A 224 21.00 12.17 2.56
CA PRO A 224 20.34 12.80 3.69
C PRO A 224 21.35 13.39 4.69
N GLU A 225 20.97 14.50 5.29
CA GLU A 225 21.56 15.00 6.51
C GLU A 225 21.14 14.10 7.69
N GLY A 226 22.11 13.45 8.33
CA GLY A 226 21.88 12.60 9.49
C GLY A 226 21.32 11.21 9.16
N GLU A 227 20.94 10.47 10.21
CA GLU A 227 20.37 9.13 10.07
C GLU A 227 18.88 9.22 9.68
N VAL A 228 18.52 8.49 8.62
CA VAL A 228 17.14 8.34 8.17
C VAL A 228 16.65 6.92 8.36
N GLN A 229 15.36 6.79 8.64
CA GLN A 229 14.70 5.52 8.92
C GLN A 229 13.53 5.30 7.97
N LEU A 230 13.28 4.03 7.65
CA LEU A 230 12.02 3.59 7.02
C LEU A 230 11.17 2.85 8.06
N LEU A 231 11.66 1.68 8.52
CA LEU A 231 10.92 0.82 9.45
C LEU A 231 11.25 1.10 10.92
N GLY A 232 12.34 1.81 11.20
CA GLY A 232 12.85 2.03 12.55
C GLY A 232 13.54 0.79 13.13
N SER A 233 14.49 1.00 14.05
CA SER A 233 15.40 -0.05 14.53
C SER A 233 14.69 -1.26 15.18
N ARG A 234 13.59 -1.04 15.90
CA ARG A 234 12.81 -2.09 16.58
C ARG A 234 12.14 -3.03 15.58
N GLN A 235 11.54 -2.48 14.53
CA GLN A 235 10.89 -3.24 13.47
C GLN A 235 11.94 -3.93 12.59
N GLU A 236 13.05 -3.28 12.27
CA GLU A 236 14.15 -3.90 11.51
C GLU A 236 14.78 -5.09 12.25
N ALA A 237 14.98 -4.97 13.57
CA ALA A 237 15.48 -6.05 14.40
C ALA A 237 14.49 -7.23 14.42
N TRP A 238 13.18 -6.95 14.43
CA TRP A 238 12.17 -7.97 14.30
C TRP A 238 12.13 -8.59 12.89
N LEU A 239 12.18 -7.79 11.83
CA LEU A 239 12.21 -8.25 10.44
C LEU A 239 13.38 -9.22 10.22
N THR A 240 14.55 -8.91 10.78
CA THR A 240 15.73 -9.80 10.77
C THR A 240 15.43 -11.16 11.40
N ARG A 241 14.71 -11.19 12.54
CA ARG A 241 14.32 -12.45 13.20
C ARG A 241 13.26 -13.18 12.40
N TRP A 242 12.26 -12.46 11.88
CA TRP A 242 11.21 -13.05 11.06
C TRP A 242 11.83 -13.72 9.83
N ALA A 243 12.69 -13.02 9.08
CA ALA A 243 13.36 -13.52 7.87
C ALA A 243 14.05 -14.88 8.09
N LYS A 244 14.73 -15.03 9.23
CA LYS A 244 15.50 -16.22 9.59
C LYS A 244 14.71 -17.34 10.28
N SER A 245 13.45 -17.10 10.63
CA SER A 245 12.68 -18.02 11.47
C SER A 245 11.24 -18.14 10.97
N PRO A 246 11.00 -18.96 9.92
CA PRO A 246 9.65 -19.25 9.45
C PRO A 246 8.79 -19.89 10.54
N ALA A 247 7.51 -19.52 10.55
CA ALA A 247 6.55 -20.18 11.41
C ALA A 247 6.44 -21.67 11.08
N LYS A 248 6.21 -22.50 12.11
CA LYS A 248 6.13 -23.96 11.92
C LYS A 248 4.95 -24.30 11.00
N GLY A 249 5.21 -25.08 9.95
CA GLY A 249 4.19 -25.57 9.03
C GLY A 249 3.81 -24.60 7.92
N THR A 250 4.40 -23.40 7.87
CA THR A 250 4.17 -22.45 6.79
C THR A 250 5.05 -22.76 5.58
N LYS A 251 4.54 -22.52 4.38
CA LYS A 251 5.24 -22.68 3.10
C LYS A 251 5.48 -21.37 2.39
N PHE A 252 4.63 -20.38 2.64
CA PHE A 252 4.66 -19.08 1.97
C PHE A 252 4.91 -17.97 2.96
N ARG A 253 5.63 -16.96 2.48
CA ARG A 253 6.11 -15.82 3.25
C ARG A 253 5.57 -14.57 2.59
N ILE A 254 4.79 -13.79 3.32
CA ILE A 254 4.01 -12.68 2.77
C ILE A 254 4.34 -11.43 3.56
N ALA A 255 4.85 -10.40 2.91
CA ALA A 255 5.03 -9.09 3.51
C ALA A 255 3.83 -8.19 3.20
N LEU A 256 3.26 -7.56 4.22
CA LEU A 256 2.18 -6.59 4.09
C LEU A 256 2.69 -5.23 4.55
N SER A 257 2.55 -4.23 3.70
CA SER A 257 2.79 -2.82 4.07
C SER A 257 1.94 -1.90 3.22
N GLN A 258 2.00 -0.61 3.53
CA GLN A 258 1.20 0.43 2.92
C GLN A 258 1.67 0.68 1.49
N ALA A 259 2.97 0.98 1.31
CA ALA A 259 3.51 1.37 0.02
C ALA A 259 4.58 0.40 -0.51
N PRO A 260 4.65 0.15 -1.83
CA PRO A 260 5.72 -0.61 -2.44
C PRO A 260 7.07 0.07 -2.19
N PHE A 261 8.12 -0.73 -2.04
CA PHE A 261 9.48 -0.25 -1.85
C PHE A 261 10.07 0.18 -3.20
N CYS A 262 9.39 1.04 -3.95
CA CYS A 262 9.84 1.71 -5.18
C CYS A 262 8.87 2.86 -5.47
N ALA A 263 9.18 3.71 -6.45
CA ALA A 263 8.31 4.80 -6.90
C ALA A 263 7.84 4.58 -8.35
N PRO A 264 6.83 3.74 -8.59
CA PRO A 264 6.41 3.37 -9.94
C PRO A 264 5.45 4.38 -10.59
N GLN A 265 5.66 5.69 -10.40
CA GLN A 265 4.81 6.74 -10.96
C GLN A 265 5.57 7.60 -11.98
N THR A 266 4.85 7.97 -13.04
CA THR A 266 5.32 8.96 -14.02
C THR A 266 4.39 10.17 -14.06
N LEU A 267 4.96 11.33 -14.35
CA LEU A 267 4.24 12.57 -14.67
C LEU A 267 4.86 13.21 -15.91
N PRO A 268 4.13 14.09 -16.62
CA PRO A 268 4.72 14.90 -17.68
C PRO A 268 5.99 15.61 -17.19
N ALA A 269 6.99 15.74 -18.07
CA ALA A 269 8.32 16.23 -17.70
C ALA A 269 8.28 17.58 -16.95
N ASN A 270 7.35 18.47 -17.32
CA ASN A 270 7.19 19.79 -16.73
C ASN A 270 6.37 19.84 -15.41
N VAL A 271 5.88 18.70 -14.91
CA VAL A 271 5.11 18.62 -13.65
C VAL A 271 5.98 18.12 -12.51
N GLN A 272 5.88 18.75 -11.33
CA GLN A 272 6.66 18.43 -10.12
C GLN A 272 5.79 18.34 -8.84
N SER A 273 4.50 18.02 -8.99
CA SER A 273 3.56 17.84 -7.87
C SER A 273 2.46 16.84 -8.23
N ASP A 274 1.98 16.11 -7.24
CA ASP A 274 0.78 15.27 -7.33
C ASP A 274 -0.52 16.05 -7.48
N SER A 275 -0.54 17.37 -7.25
CA SER A 275 -1.74 18.20 -7.43
C SER A 275 -2.35 18.10 -8.83
N GLU A 276 -1.52 17.80 -9.83
CA GLU A 276 -1.93 17.64 -11.23
C GLU A 276 -2.43 16.23 -11.55
N VAL A 277 -2.11 15.22 -10.73
CA VAL A 277 -2.48 13.81 -10.97
C VAL A 277 -3.98 13.63 -11.23
N PRO A 278 -4.91 14.23 -10.46
CA PRO A 278 -6.35 14.09 -10.71
C PRO A 278 -6.83 14.67 -12.04
N ASN A 279 -6.04 15.56 -12.66
CA ASN A 279 -6.36 16.29 -13.89
C ASN A 279 -5.57 15.79 -15.11
N LEU A 280 -4.68 14.81 -14.94
CA LEU A 280 -3.94 14.24 -16.07
C LEU A 280 -4.91 13.65 -17.10
N PRO A 281 -4.60 13.76 -18.41
CA PRO A 281 -5.44 13.19 -19.45
C PRO A 281 -5.48 11.67 -19.29
N VAL A 282 -6.69 11.13 -19.24
CA VAL A 282 -6.94 9.70 -19.35
C VAL A 282 -6.80 9.32 -20.83
N LEU A 283 -5.97 8.33 -21.12
CA LEU A 283 -5.65 7.89 -22.49
C LEU A 283 -6.48 6.67 -22.90
N LYS A 284 -6.61 6.39 -24.20
CA LYS A 284 -7.30 5.18 -24.65
C LYS A 284 -6.42 3.93 -24.47
N PRO A 285 -7.01 2.73 -24.38
CA PRO A 285 -6.27 1.48 -24.40
C PRO A 285 -5.33 1.40 -25.61
N GLY A 286 -4.03 1.22 -25.32
CA GLY A 286 -2.98 1.15 -26.33
C GLY A 286 -2.21 2.45 -26.56
N ASP A 287 -2.70 3.58 -26.07
CA ASP A 287 -2.01 4.86 -26.11
C ASP A 287 -0.96 4.97 -25.00
N TYR A 288 0.04 5.82 -25.23
CA TYR A 288 1.14 6.11 -24.31
C TYR A 288 1.20 7.62 -24.07
N ALA A 289 1.61 8.01 -22.86
CA ALA A 289 1.92 9.40 -22.58
C ALA A 289 3.11 9.87 -23.42
N ALA A 290 3.08 11.13 -23.86
CA ALA A 290 4.05 11.64 -24.83
C ALA A 290 5.44 11.87 -24.22
N ASP A 291 5.49 12.39 -22.99
CA ASP A 291 6.70 12.89 -22.33
C ASP A 291 6.71 12.61 -20.82
N ASP A 292 5.95 11.61 -20.38
CA ASP A 292 5.94 11.19 -18.98
C ASP A 292 7.31 10.61 -18.60
N GLU A 293 7.82 11.02 -17.44
CA GLU A 293 9.06 10.53 -16.84
C GLU A 293 8.84 10.08 -15.40
N PRO A 294 9.64 9.12 -14.88
CA PRO A 294 9.61 8.76 -13.47
C PRO A 294 9.81 9.98 -12.57
N LYS A 295 8.97 10.14 -11.54
CA LYS A 295 9.10 11.24 -10.58
C LYS A 295 9.32 10.75 -9.15
N ALA A 296 10.20 11.46 -8.44
CA ALA A 296 10.60 11.13 -7.07
C ALA A 296 9.54 11.61 -6.08
N ASP A 297 8.58 10.71 -5.78
CA ASP A 297 7.64 10.89 -4.68
C ASP A 297 8.23 10.29 -3.41
N TYR A 298 8.61 11.17 -2.48
CA TYR A 298 9.23 10.79 -1.21
C TYR A 298 8.25 10.19 -0.19
N ASP A 299 6.95 10.23 -0.50
CA ASP A 299 5.97 9.46 0.24
C ASP A 299 6.03 7.98 -0.13
N THR A 300 6.45 7.59 -1.34
CA THR A 300 6.70 6.17 -1.65
C THR A 300 7.83 5.58 -0.79
N ASN A 301 7.86 4.26 -0.61
CA ASN A 301 9.00 3.60 0.02
C ASN A 301 10.17 3.35 -0.96
N GLY A 302 10.22 4.07 -2.08
CA GLY A 302 11.47 4.29 -2.82
C GLY A 302 12.49 5.09 -2.02
N TRP A 303 12.01 5.87 -1.04
CA TRP A 303 12.79 6.63 -0.06
C TRP A 303 12.53 6.12 1.38
N PRO A 304 13.54 6.14 2.28
CA PRO A 304 14.96 6.39 2.03
C PRO A 304 15.70 5.16 1.50
N GLN A 305 16.60 5.34 0.54
CA GLN A 305 17.18 4.24 -0.26
C GLN A 305 17.96 3.22 0.59
N ALA A 306 18.79 3.67 1.54
CA ALA A 306 19.60 2.78 2.36
C ALA A 306 18.77 1.88 3.32
N PRO A 307 17.88 2.41 4.18
CA PRO A 307 17.02 1.56 5.02
C PRO A 307 16.04 0.72 4.20
N ARG A 308 15.55 1.23 3.05
CA ARG A 308 14.78 0.45 2.07
C ARG A 308 15.55 -0.77 1.59
N MET A 309 16.80 -0.60 1.14
CA MET A 309 17.62 -1.71 0.62
C MET A 309 17.81 -2.80 1.66
N LYS A 310 18.13 -2.43 2.91
CA LYS A 310 18.25 -3.40 4.01
C LYS A 310 16.98 -4.21 4.22
N ALA A 311 15.81 -3.58 4.14
CA ALA A 311 14.55 -4.30 4.27
C ALA A 311 14.30 -5.24 3.08
N LEU A 312 14.64 -4.83 1.84
CA LEU A 312 14.54 -5.68 0.66
C LEU A 312 15.45 -6.90 0.70
N GLU A 313 16.68 -6.76 1.19
CA GLU A 313 17.59 -7.90 1.39
C GLU A 313 16.98 -8.96 2.32
N LEU A 314 16.32 -8.52 3.41
CA LEU A 314 15.65 -9.41 4.36
C LEU A 314 14.37 -10.05 3.78
N LEU A 315 13.62 -9.33 2.95
CA LEU A 315 12.48 -9.89 2.23
C LEU A 315 12.93 -10.95 1.21
N ALA A 316 14.04 -10.69 0.51
CA ALA A 316 14.62 -11.64 -0.44
C ALA A 316 15.19 -12.87 0.25
N GLU A 317 15.90 -12.72 1.39
CA GLU A 317 16.36 -13.84 2.23
C GLU A 317 15.19 -14.72 2.68
N ALA A 318 14.03 -14.12 2.92
CA ALA A 318 12.81 -14.81 3.32
C ALA A 318 12.01 -15.41 2.16
N HIS A 319 12.43 -15.22 0.90
CA HIS A 319 11.63 -15.52 -0.30
C HIS A 319 10.22 -14.94 -0.22
N ALA A 320 10.09 -13.75 0.40
CA ALA A 320 8.81 -13.14 0.65
C ALA A 320 8.25 -12.49 -0.62
N VAL A 321 6.93 -12.57 -0.77
CA VAL A 321 6.18 -11.78 -1.76
C VAL A 321 5.52 -10.63 -1.01
N HIS A 322 5.66 -9.42 -1.53
CA HIS A 322 5.24 -8.18 -0.89
C HIS A 322 3.90 -7.70 -1.48
N LEU A 323 2.86 -7.62 -0.65
CA LEU A 323 1.56 -7.08 -1.00
C LEU A 323 1.45 -5.67 -0.44
N THR A 324 1.05 -4.71 -1.28
CA THR A 324 1.02 -3.28 -0.95
C THR A 324 -0.22 -2.57 -1.48
N GLY A 325 -0.46 -1.35 -0.98
CA GLY A 325 -1.52 -0.42 -1.40
C GLY A 325 -0.94 0.93 -1.84
N ASP A 326 -1.51 2.02 -1.28
CA ASP A 326 -1.07 3.44 -1.30
C ASP A 326 -0.94 4.14 -2.67
N GLN A 327 -0.22 3.54 -3.61
CA GLN A 327 0.18 4.22 -4.84
C GLN A 327 -0.94 4.39 -5.86
N HIS A 328 -2.15 3.88 -5.58
CA HIS A 328 -3.31 3.94 -6.47
C HIS A 328 -3.05 3.39 -7.88
N LEU A 329 -2.02 2.55 -8.00
CA LEU A 329 -1.54 2.00 -9.25
C LEU A 329 -1.37 0.51 -9.07
N GLY A 330 -2.33 -0.24 -9.59
CA GLY A 330 -2.24 -1.69 -9.63
C GLY A 330 -0.99 -2.09 -10.41
N SER A 331 -0.04 -2.75 -9.76
CA SER A 331 1.22 -3.12 -10.40
C SER A 331 1.74 -4.45 -9.87
N THR A 332 2.50 -5.16 -10.70
CA THR A 332 3.26 -6.35 -10.31
C THR A 332 4.65 -6.24 -10.89
N GLY A 333 5.64 -6.47 -10.04
CA GLY A 333 7.03 -6.42 -10.44
C GLY A 333 7.96 -7.14 -9.48
N GLN A 334 9.24 -7.01 -9.74
CA GLN A 334 10.32 -7.56 -8.90
C GLN A 334 11.34 -6.49 -8.56
N TYR A 335 11.63 -6.34 -7.26
CA TYR A 335 12.61 -5.37 -6.78
C TYR A 335 14.00 -5.77 -7.26
N GLY A 336 14.87 -4.78 -7.47
CA GLY A 336 16.30 -5.01 -7.68
C GLY A 336 17.13 -4.71 -6.43
N LEU A 337 18.05 -5.62 -6.10
CA LEU A 337 19.04 -5.51 -5.04
C LEU A 337 20.40 -5.11 -5.61
N LYS A 338 20.95 -5.96 -6.51
CA LYS A 338 22.22 -5.71 -7.20
C LYS A 338 21.99 -5.42 -8.67
N ALA A 339 21.04 -6.12 -9.28
CA ALA A 339 20.59 -5.94 -10.65
C ALA A 339 19.07 -5.82 -10.70
N TRP A 340 18.51 -5.85 -11.90
CA TRP A 340 17.06 -5.99 -12.09
C TRP A 340 16.62 -7.43 -11.87
N GLY A 341 15.40 -7.63 -11.36
CA GLY A 341 14.79 -8.96 -11.22
C GLY A 341 15.48 -9.93 -10.26
N ASP A 342 16.26 -9.44 -9.28
CA ASP A 342 17.02 -10.28 -8.35
C ASP A 342 16.55 -10.18 -6.88
N GLY A 343 15.50 -9.40 -6.59
CA GLY A 343 14.88 -9.26 -5.28
C GLY A 343 13.50 -9.89 -5.15
N SER A 344 12.79 -9.54 -4.07
CA SER A 344 11.42 -9.99 -3.83
C SER A 344 10.43 -9.48 -4.88
N TRP A 345 9.41 -10.29 -5.15
CA TRP A 345 8.26 -9.91 -5.95
C TRP A 345 7.32 -9.02 -5.14
N TRP A 346 6.72 -8.03 -5.80
CA TRP A 346 5.63 -7.25 -5.21
C TRP A 346 4.38 -7.24 -6.09
N ILE A 347 3.24 -7.06 -5.44
CA ILE A 347 1.99 -6.70 -6.09
C ILE A 347 1.31 -5.59 -5.28
N SER A 348 1.09 -4.44 -5.92
CA SER A 348 0.28 -3.36 -5.37
C SER A 348 -1.17 -3.52 -5.81
N SER A 349 -2.09 -3.42 -4.86
CA SER A 349 -3.51 -3.34 -5.14
C SER A 349 -3.82 -2.04 -5.90
N PRO A 350 -4.67 -2.10 -6.94
CA PRO A 350 -5.34 -0.89 -7.40
C PRO A 350 -6.17 -0.30 -6.27
N ALA A 351 -6.43 1.01 -6.33
CA ALA A 351 -7.31 1.65 -5.37
C ALA A 351 -8.74 1.10 -5.53
N THR A 352 -9.42 0.87 -4.41
CA THR A 352 -10.85 0.51 -4.38
C THR A 352 -11.68 1.59 -5.07
N ALA A 353 -11.36 2.86 -4.78
CA ALA A 353 -11.97 4.01 -5.40
C ALA A 353 -10.93 5.14 -5.48
N ASN A 354 -10.54 5.51 -6.69
CA ASN A 354 -9.27 6.18 -6.95
C ASN A 354 -9.40 7.71 -7.06
N ILE A 355 -8.92 8.44 -6.05
CA ILE A 355 -8.84 9.91 -6.07
C ILE A 355 -7.56 10.43 -6.76
N TRP A 356 -6.45 9.70 -6.64
CA TRP A 356 -5.15 9.96 -7.27
C TRP A 356 -4.84 8.95 -8.39
N PRO A 357 -5.37 9.10 -9.62
CA PRO A 357 -5.13 8.17 -10.73
C PRO A 357 -3.69 8.27 -11.26
N ARG A 358 -2.71 7.85 -10.44
CA ARG A 358 -1.31 7.72 -10.84
C ARG A 358 -1.18 6.74 -12.01
N ARG A 359 -0.17 6.94 -12.85
CA ARG A 359 0.13 6.08 -13.99
C ARG A 359 1.62 5.78 -14.07
N TRP A 360 1.94 4.68 -14.72
CA TRP A 360 3.29 4.32 -15.15
C TRP A 360 3.30 4.23 -16.67
N MET A 361 3.73 5.31 -17.30
CA MET A 361 3.83 5.44 -18.76
C MET A 361 5.14 6.13 -19.14
N PRO A 362 6.31 5.58 -18.76
CA PRO A 362 7.59 6.20 -19.11
C PRO A 362 7.73 6.32 -20.63
N SER A 363 8.30 7.44 -21.07
CA SER A 363 8.62 7.69 -22.48
C SER A 363 9.59 6.67 -23.06
N GLU A 364 10.56 6.24 -22.24
CA GLU A 364 11.52 5.19 -22.58
C GLU A 364 10.95 3.78 -22.34
N GLU A 365 11.21 2.85 -23.27
CA GLU A 365 10.79 1.46 -23.11
C GLU A 365 11.66 0.71 -22.09
N GLY A 366 11.05 -0.22 -21.36
CA GLY A 366 11.77 -1.07 -20.41
C GLY A 366 12.73 -2.04 -21.10
N LYS A 367 13.90 -2.24 -20.50
CA LYS A 367 14.88 -3.22 -21.00
C LYS A 367 14.40 -4.64 -20.68
N ASN A 368 14.93 -5.66 -21.37
CA ASN A 368 14.62 -7.08 -21.11
C ASN A 368 13.11 -7.42 -21.05
N ARG A 369 12.28 -6.62 -21.71
CA ARG A 369 10.85 -6.82 -21.83
C ARG A 369 10.53 -8.09 -22.62
N ARG A 370 9.48 -8.83 -22.24
CA ARG A 370 8.97 -9.97 -23.03
C ARG A 370 8.52 -9.49 -24.42
N SER A 371 8.79 -10.28 -25.44
CA SER A 371 8.34 -10.00 -26.81
C SER A 371 6.83 -9.76 -26.84
N GLY A 372 6.39 -8.66 -27.48
CA GLY A 372 4.99 -8.27 -27.59
C GLY A 372 4.35 -7.67 -26.33
N ALA A 373 5.05 -7.59 -25.19
CA ALA A 373 4.52 -6.95 -23.99
C ALA A 373 4.40 -5.41 -24.14
N PRO A 374 3.62 -4.69 -23.31
CA PRO A 374 3.54 -3.23 -23.38
C PRO A 374 4.88 -2.53 -23.08
N LYS A 375 5.16 -1.38 -23.69
CA LYS A 375 6.45 -0.68 -23.56
C LYS A 375 6.83 -0.31 -22.13
N TRP A 376 5.83 -0.10 -21.27
CA TRP A 376 5.98 0.20 -19.85
C TRP A 376 6.33 -1.02 -18.98
N THR A 377 6.64 -2.18 -19.57
CA THR A 377 7.11 -3.39 -18.87
C THR A 377 8.59 -3.67 -19.15
N GLY A 378 9.22 -4.48 -18.30
CA GLY A 378 10.67 -4.73 -18.34
C GLY A 378 11.41 -4.01 -17.22
N ASP A 379 12.70 -3.83 -17.40
CA ASP A 379 13.64 -3.29 -16.44
C ASP A 379 13.73 -1.77 -16.53
N PHE A 380 13.53 -1.11 -15.39
CA PHE A 380 13.55 0.33 -15.22
C PHE A 380 14.30 0.73 -13.94
N ALA A 381 14.67 2.00 -13.86
CA ALA A 381 14.99 2.64 -12.59
C ALA A 381 13.87 3.62 -12.26
N ASP A 382 13.43 3.66 -11.00
CA ASP A 382 12.57 4.74 -10.54
C ASP A 382 13.36 6.06 -10.43
N ALA A 383 12.68 7.15 -10.05
CA ALA A 383 13.31 8.45 -9.94
C ALA A 383 14.36 8.57 -8.82
N PHE A 384 14.37 7.64 -7.87
CA PHE A 384 15.41 7.51 -6.84
C PHE A 384 16.61 6.67 -7.31
N GLY A 385 16.54 6.11 -8.52
CA GLY A 385 17.57 5.22 -9.07
C GLY A 385 17.42 3.77 -8.61
N ASN A 386 16.32 3.40 -7.95
CA ASN A 386 16.09 2.02 -7.53
C ASN A 386 15.78 1.15 -8.75
N HIS A 387 16.47 0.02 -8.88
CA HIS A 387 16.17 -0.98 -9.90
C HIS A 387 14.80 -1.64 -9.64
N MET A 388 13.98 -1.74 -10.68
CA MET A 388 12.69 -2.41 -10.65
C MET A 388 12.38 -3.07 -11.99
N THR A 389 11.86 -4.29 -11.96
CA THR A 389 11.37 -4.99 -13.16
C THR A 389 9.85 -5.02 -13.11
N ILE A 390 9.19 -4.35 -14.05
CA ILE A 390 7.74 -4.23 -14.14
C ILE A 390 7.19 -5.34 -15.04
N HIS A 391 6.26 -6.13 -14.53
CA HIS A 391 5.64 -7.24 -15.27
C HIS A 391 4.21 -6.96 -15.74
N ALA A 392 3.45 -6.16 -14.98
CA ALA A 392 2.10 -5.74 -15.33
C ALA A 392 1.72 -4.45 -14.57
N VAL A 393 0.94 -3.59 -15.22
CA VAL A 393 0.44 -2.33 -14.65
C VAL A 393 -0.99 -2.08 -15.14
N ALA A 394 -1.87 -1.68 -14.23
CA ALA A 394 -3.22 -1.19 -14.52
C ALA A 394 -3.16 0.34 -14.58
N ASN A 395 -2.86 0.87 -15.76
CA ASN A 395 -2.86 2.31 -16.00
C ASN A 395 -4.30 2.85 -16.15
N PRO A 396 -4.60 4.07 -15.68
CA PRO A 396 -5.87 4.76 -15.98
C PRO A 396 -6.09 4.87 -17.49
N GLN A 397 -7.27 4.46 -17.96
CA GLN A 397 -7.62 4.40 -19.37
C GLN A 397 -9.10 4.71 -19.58
N ASP A 398 -9.41 5.41 -20.67
CA ASP A 398 -10.77 5.64 -21.14
C ASP A 398 -11.26 4.34 -21.77
N ILE A 399 -12.07 3.62 -21.01
CA ILE A 399 -12.58 2.30 -21.42
C ILE A 399 -14.04 2.36 -21.88
N ASP A 400 -14.54 3.57 -22.20
CA ASP A 400 -15.92 3.79 -22.65
C ASP A 400 -16.96 3.21 -21.65
N ARG A 401 -16.75 3.49 -20.35
CA ARG A 401 -17.60 2.95 -19.27
C ARG A 401 -18.00 4.01 -18.25
N GLU A 402 -19.31 4.14 -18.01
CA GLU A 402 -19.86 5.13 -17.09
C GLU A 402 -20.17 4.58 -15.69
N PRO A 403 -19.91 5.33 -14.60
CA PRO A 403 -19.35 6.67 -14.60
C PRO A 403 -17.82 6.68 -14.81
N ALA A 404 -17.35 7.49 -15.76
CA ALA A 404 -15.92 7.65 -16.09
C ALA A 404 -15.05 7.93 -14.84
N ARG A 405 -15.55 8.78 -13.92
CA ARG A 405 -14.88 9.12 -12.65
C ARG A 405 -14.53 7.89 -11.79
N LEU A 406 -15.30 6.82 -11.88
CA LEU A 406 -14.97 5.57 -11.21
C LEU A 406 -14.14 4.68 -12.12
N PHE A 407 -14.62 4.40 -13.33
CA PHE A 407 -14.11 3.28 -14.12
C PHE A 407 -12.83 3.56 -14.92
N ASP A 408 -12.57 4.82 -15.29
CA ASP A 408 -11.40 5.17 -16.07
C ASP A 408 -10.12 5.33 -15.23
N ARG A 409 -10.26 5.29 -13.91
CA ARG A 409 -9.18 5.56 -12.95
C ARG A 409 -8.47 4.30 -12.43
N ALA A 410 -8.48 3.22 -13.22
CA ALA A 410 -7.82 1.95 -12.89
C ALA A 410 -8.16 1.40 -11.48
N VAL A 411 -9.42 1.47 -11.10
CA VAL A 411 -9.94 1.00 -9.80
C VAL A 411 -10.09 -0.51 -9.75
N GLY A 412 -9.92 -1.13 -8.58
CA GLY A 412 -10.02 -2.57 -8.49
C GLY A 412 -9.59 -3.18 -7.16
N TYR A 413 -9.16 -4.43 -7.25
CA TYR A 413 -8.72 -5.25 -6.13
C TYR A 413 -7.71 -6.29 -6.60
N THR A 414 -6.89 -6.80 -5.69
CA THR A 414 -5.93 -7.87 -5.99
C THR A 414 -6.46 -9.22 -5.52
N ILE A 415 -6.17 -10.27 -6.29
CA ILE A 415 -6.26 -11.67 -5.86
C ILE A 415 -4.88 -12.30 -5.96
N THR A 416 -4.43 -12.90 -4.85
CA THR A 416 -3.26 -13.78 -4.86
C THR A 416 -3.68 -15.20 -4.51
N THR A 417 -3.27 -16.17 -5.33
CA THR A 417 -3.56 -17.59 -5.12
C THR A 417 -2.26 -18.32 -4.78
N TRP A 418 -2.23 -18.95 -3.60
CA TRP A 418 -1.06 -19.62 -3.03
C TRP A 418 -1.31 -21.11 -3.04
N ASP A 419 -0.52 -21.88 -3.80
CA ASP A 419 -0.71 -23.32 -3.94
C ASP A 419 0.32 -24.12 -3.14
N PRO A 420 -0.03 -24.65 -1.95
CA PRO A 420 0.90 -25.43 -1.13
C PRO A 420 1.41 -26.70 -1.80
N ALA A 421 0.73 -27.25 -2.80
CA ALA A 421 1.15 -28.46 -3.48
C ALA A 421 2.32 -28.18 -4.43
N SER A 422 2.21 -27.13 -5.24
CA SER A 422 3.24 -26.75 -6.21
C SER A 422 4.28 -25.76 -5.70
N GLY A 423 3.99 -25.03 -4.60
CA GLY A 423 4.81 -23.92 -4.11
C GLY A 423 4.69 -22.65 -4.95
N LYS A 424 3.77 -22.60 -5.91
CA LYS A 424 3.61 -21.49 -6.86
C LYS A 424 2.59 -20.48 -6.34
N VAL A 425 2.76 -19.23 -6.78
CA VAL A 425 1.87 -18.12 -6.46
C VAL A 425 1.40 -17.46 -7.74
N ARG A 426 0.08 -17.28 -7.87
CA ARG A 426 -0.54 -16.54 -8.96
C ARG A 426 -0.98 -15.17 -8.45
N LEU A 427 -0.55 -14.12 -9.12
CA LEU A 427 -0.77 -12.72 -8.79
C LEU A 427 -1.71 -12.10 -9.83
N GLU A 428 -2.76 -11.41 -9.40
CA GLU A 428 -3.78 -10.85 -10.29
C GLU A 428 -4.34 -9.53 -9.75
N ASN A 429 -4.33 -8.49 -10.57
CA ASN A 429 -5.10 -7.28 -10.32
C ASN A 429 -6.36 -7.29 -11.17
N TRP A 430 -7.52 -7.19 -10.52
CA TRP A 430 -8.83 -7.24 -11.14
C TRP A 430 -9.48 -5.86 -11.17
N PRO A 431 -10.11 -5.47 -12.29
CA PRO A 431 -10.92 -4.28 -12.35
C PRO A 431 -12.11 -4.33 -11.38
N TYR A 432 -12.54 -3.18 -10.89
CA TYR A 432 -13.67 -3.04 -9.95
C TYR A 432 -14.94 -3.77 -10.40
N TRP A 433 -15.23 -3.74 -11.70
CA TRP A 433 -16.43 -4.33 -12.31
C TRP A 433 -16.30 -5.82 -12.68
N ALA A 434 -15.09 -6.38 -12.61
CA ALA A 434 -14.78 -7.71 -13.12
C ALA A 434 -14.72 -8.77 -12.02
N SER A 435 -15.13 -9.99 -12.35
CA SER A 435 -14.91 -11.19 -11.51
C SER A 435 -15.12 -12.48 -12.32
N PRO A 436 -14.65 -13.64 -11.83
CA PRO A 436 -14.84 -14.93 -12.50
C PRO A 436 -16.31 -15.31 -12.75
N ALA A 437 -17.25 -14.70 -12.02
CA ALA A 437 -18.68 -14.95 -12.18
C ALA A 437 -19.35 -14.10 -13.29
N LYS A 438 -18.65 -13.09 -13.85
CA LYS A 438 -19.16 -12.29 -14.96
C LYS A 438 -19.03 -13.03 -16.29
N SER A 439 -19.74 -12.57 -17.32
CA SER A 439 -19.49 -12.98 -18.70
C SER A 439 -18.26 -12.26 -19.26
N ALA A 440 -17.64 -12.84 -20.28
CA ALA A 440 -16.60 -12.14 -21.03
C ALA A 440 -17.13 -10.81 -21.62
N PRO A 441 -16.33 -9.73 -21.66
CA PRO A 441 -14.91 -9.68 -21.28
C PRO A 441 -14.63 -9.42 -19.78
N ASP A 442 -15.65 -9.11 -18.98
CA ASP A 442 -15.50 -8.73 -17.55
C ASP A 442 -15.17 -9.91 -16.62
N ASN A 443 -14.78 -11.06 -17.17
CA ASN A 443 -14.40 -12.25 -16.42
C ASN A 443 -12.89 -12.47 -16.33
N GLN A 444 -12.11 -11.41 -16.60
CA GLN A 444 -10.65 -11.41 -16.62
C GLN A 444 -10.08 -10.34 -15.70
N PRO A 445 -8.84 -10.54 -15.19
CA PRO A 445 -8.07 -9.46 -14.57
C PRO A 445 -7.68 -8.40 -15.61
N TYR A 446 -7.04 -7.33 -15.15
CA TYR A 446 -6.45 -6.33 -16.03
C TYR A 446 -5.43 -6.98 -17.00
N PRO A 447 -5.21 -6.40 -18.19
CA PRO A 447 -4.19 -6.89 -19.12
C PRO A 447 -2.80 -7.01 -18.47
N GLY A 448 -2.09 -8.08 -18.79
CA GLY A 448 -0.78 -8.42 -18.21
C GLY A 448 -0.83 -9.38 -17.02
N TRP A 449 -2.02 -9.55 -16.42
CA TRP A 449 -2.30 -10.59 -15.43
C TRP A 449 -3.09 -11.76 -16.04
N PRO A 450 -3.04 -12.97 -15.46
CA PRO A 450 -2.26 -13.36 -14.28
C PRO A 450 -0.74 -13.35 -14.51
N VAL A 451 0.01 -13.18 -13.42
CA VAL A 451 1.45 -13.44 -13.35
C VAL A 451 1.69 -14.56 -12.37
N THR A 452 2.29 -15.66 -12.81
CA THR A 452 2.61 -16.81 -11.96
C THR A 452 4.10 -16.84 -11.64
N ILE A 453 4.42 -17.02 -10.37
CA ILE A 453 5.79 -17.03 -9.86
C ILE A 453 6.06 -18.26 -9.01
N ASP A 454 7.35 -18.59 -8.89
CA ASP A 454 7.89 -19.48 -7.87
C ASP A 454 8.73 -18.62 -6.90
N PRO A 455 8.21 -18.30 -5.70
CA PRO A 455 8.94 -17.48 -4.73
C PRO A 455 10.29 -18.07 -4.31
N ALA A 456 10.41 -19.40 -4.28
CA ALA A 456 11.65 -20.06 -3.85
C ALA A 456 12.80 -19.82 -4.84
N SER A 457 12.52 -19.87 -6.15
CA SER A 457 13.51 -19.51 -7.17
C SER A 457 13.54 -18.03 -7.51
N GLY A 458 12.54 -17.26 -7.07
CA GLY A 458 12.38 -15.84 -7.39
C GLY A 458 12.00 -15.60 -8.85
N LYS A 459 11.51 -16.60 -9.59
CA LYS A 459 11.27 -16.50 -11.04
C LYS A 459 9.79 -16.47 -11.39
N ARG A 460 9.49 -15.76 -12.48
CA ARG A 460 8.24 -15.93 -13.24
C ARG A 460 8.27 -17.28 -13.98
N ILE A 461 7.15 -18.00 -13.98
CA ILE A 461 7.08 -19.38 -14.49
C ILE A 461 6.11 -19.58 -15.66
N ASP A 462 5.49 -18.50 -16.15
CA ASP A 462 4.58 -18.50 -17.31
C ASP A 462 5.09 -17.66 -18.49
#